data_AF-A0A964RTF3-F1
#
_entry.id   AF-A0A964RTF3-F1
#
_cell.length_a   1.000
_cell.length_b   1.000
_cell.length_c   1.000
_cell.angle_alpha   90.00
_cell.angle_beta   90.00
_cell.angle_gamma   90.00
#
_symmetry.space_group_name_H-M   'P 1'
#
loop_
_entity.id
_entity.type
_entity.pdbx_description
1 polymer ?
#
loop_
_entity_poly.entity_id
_entity_poly.type
_entity_poly.pdbx_seq_one_letter_code
_entity_poly.pdbx_strand_id
1 'polypeptide(L)'
;MSISEKIVVNKDKLEKIQTKLRGLKVMVHDKETQLLVTDILELLDGELKENDNSVEDMIYNKMNETKNSNPDLHFRLYMLYRKLSDGKIGEDEALKAYKTYISM
;
A
#
# COMPACT_ATOMS: atom_id res chain seq x y z
N MET A 1 20.36 10.23 -20.09
CA MET A 1 19.05 10.64 -19.56
C MET A 1 18.03 9.63 -20.04
N SER A 2 17.59 8.70 -19.18
CA SER A 2 16.49 7.80 -19.55
C SER A 2 15.19 8.54 -19.30
N ILE A 3 14.52 8.94 -20.39
CA ILE A 3 13.16 9.43 -20.34
C ILE A 3 12.31 8.20 -20.00
N SER A 4 11.84 8.09 -18.76
CA SER A 4 10.84 7.07 -18.44
C SER A 4 9.51 7.52 -19.03
N GLU A 5 9.10 6.88 -20.12
CA GLU A 5 7.78 7.09 -20.70
C GLU A 5 6.74 6.53 -19.72
N LYS A 6 6.04 7.43 -19.03
CA LYS A 6 4.97 7.06 -18.10
C LYS A 6 3.63 7.10 -18.82
N ILE A 7 2.84 6.04 -18.68
CA ILE A 7 1.48 5.95 -19.20
C ILE A 7 0.51 6.09 -18.01
N VAL A 8 -0.49 6.97 -18.15
CA VAL A 8 -1.57 7.08 -17.16
C VAL A 8 -2.60 5.98 -17.40
N VAL A 9 -2.82 5.14 -16.40
CA VAL A 9 -3.77 4.02 -16.46
C VAL A 9 -4.76 4.13 -15.31
N ASN A 10 -6.01 3.75 -15.56
CA ASN A 10 -7.05 3.73 -14.52
C ASN A 10 -6.81 2.55 -13.56
N LYS A 11 -6.66 2.85 -12.26
CA LYS A 11 -6.37 1.88 -11.20
C LYS A 11 -7.45 0.79 -11.10
N ASP A 12 -8.74 1.14 -11.11
CA ASP A 12 -9.83 0.17 -11.04
C ASP A 12 -9.78 -0.88 -12.17
N LYS A 13 -9.31 -0.48 -13.36
CA LYS A 13 -9.12 -1.42 -14.48
C LYS A 13 -8.00 -2.41 -14.19
N LEU A 14 -6.89 -1.97 -13.59
CA LEU A 14 -5.77 -2.82 -13.21
C LEU A 14 -6.14 -3.77 -12.07
N GLU A 15 -6.86 -3.31 -11.06
CA GLU A 15 -7.36 -4.16 -9.96
C GLU A 15 -8.33 -5.24 -10.47
N LYS A 16 -9.19 -4.89 -11.45
CA LYS A 16 -10.07 -5.87 -12.12
C LYS A 16 -9.27 -6.91 -12.91
N ILE A 17 -8.19 -6.50 -13.58
CA ILE A 17 -7.29 -7.43 -14.28
C ILE A 17 -6.63 -8.38 -13.27
N GLN A 18 -6.10 -7.83 -12.17
CA GLN A 18 -5.49 -8.61 -11.10
C GLN A 18 -6.46 -9.62 -10.49
N THR A 19 -7.70 -9.21 -10.22
CA THR A 19 -8.74 -10.09 -9.67
C THR A 19 -9.04 -11.26 -10.60
N LYS A 20 -9.16 -11.00 -11.91
CA LYS A 20 -9.38 -12.04 -12.92
C LYS A 20 -8.20 -13.01 -13.01
N LEU A 21 -6.97 -12.50 -12.96
CA LEU A 21 -5.75 -13.33 -12.99
C LEU A 21 -5.64 -14.22 -11.74
N ARG A 22 -5.99 -13.72 -10.55
CA ARG A 22 -6.07 -14.54 -9.33
C ARG A 22 -7.09 -15.67 -9.48
N GLY A 23 -8.26 -15.39 -10.07
CA GLY A 23 -9.24 -16.42 -10.40
C GLY A 23 -8.68 -17.47 -11.36
N LEU A 24 -8.02 -17.03 -12.44
CA LEU A 24 -7.36 -17.90 -13.42
C LEU A 24 -6.30 -18.81 -12.80
N LYS A 25 -5.48 -18.30 -11.87
CA LYS A 25 -4.47 -19.08 -11.14
C LYS A 25 -5.04 -20.27 -10.37
N VAL A 26 -6.29 -20.14 -9.88
CA VAL A 26 -6.99 -21.20 -9.15
C VAL A 26 -7.61 -22.23 -10.10
N MET A 27 -8.06 -21.78 -11.28
CA MET A 27 -8.75 -22.63 -12.26
C MET A 27 -7.79 -23.42 -13.16
N VAL A 28 -6.56 -22.97 -13.29
CA VAL A 28 -5.53 -23.62 -14.11
C VAL A 28 -4.86 -24.74 -13.32
N HIS A 29 -4.85 -25.94 -13.90
CA HIS A 29 -4.17 -27.11 -13.36
C HIS A 29 -2.82 -27.39 -14.02
N ASP A 30 -2.57 -26.77 -15.17
CA ASP A 30 -1.29 -26.85 -15.86
C ASP A 30 -0.24 -25.97 -15.16
N LYS A 31 0.90 -26.57 -14.82
CA LYS A 31 1.94 -25.92 -14.01
C LYS A 31 2.61 -24.77 -14.74
N GLU A 32 2.80 -24.88 -16.05
CA GLU A 32 3.46 -23.86 -16.87
C GLU A 32 2.57 -22.61 -16.98
N THR A 33 1.29 -22.82 -17.25
CA THR A 33 0.30 -21.76 -17.28
C THR A 33 0.13 -21.11 -15.90
N GLN A 34 0.18 -21.89 -14.82
CA GLN A 34 0.09 -21.36 -13.45
C GLN A 34 1.30 -20.48 -13.08
N LEU A 35 2.50 -20.82 -13.57
CA LEU A 35 3.70 -19.99 -13.42
C LEU A 35 3.55 -18.67 -14.19
N LEU A 36 3.14 -18.72 -15.47
CA LEU A 36 2.91 -17.52 -16.27
C LEU A 36 1.90 -16.56 -15.62
N VAL A 37 0.80 -17.09 -15.07
CA VAL A 37 -0.19 -16.27 -14.35
C VAL A 37 0.41 -15.67 -13.07
N THR A 38 1.30 -16.39 -12.40
CA THR A 38 1.97 -15.90 -11.19
C THR A 38 2.93 -14.76 -11.54
N ASP A 39 3.75 -14.91 -12.58
CA ASP A 39 4.70 -13.88 -13.02
C ASP A 39 3.98 -12.58 -13.40
N ILE A 40 2.85 -12.68 -14.12
CA ILE A 40 2.02 -11.51 -14.47
C ILE A 40 1.44 -10.84 -13.21
N LEU A 41 1.00 -11.64 -12.23
CA LEU A 41 0.49 -11.10 -10.97
C LEU A 41 1.56 -10.38 -10.17
N GLU A 42 2.80 -10.86 -10.17
CA GLU A 42 3.94 -10.20 -9.50
C GLU A 42 4.30 -8.86 -10.14
N LEU A 43 4.30 -8.80 -11.48
CA LEU A 43 4.49 -7.54 -12.22
C LEU A 43 3.40 -6.52 -11.88
N LEU A 44 2.14 -6.95 -11.83
CA LEU A 44 1.02 -6.09 -11.43
C LEU A 44 1.09 -5.65 -9.97
N ASP A 45 1.48 -6.55 -9.06
CA ASP A 45 1.61 -6.26 -7.63
C ASP A 45 2.68 -5.20 -7.38
N GLY A 46 3.81 -5.22 -8.10
CA GLY A 46 4.84 -4.18 -8.00
C GLY A 46 4.31 -2.78 -8.32
N GLU A 47 3.57 -2.67 -9.42
CA GLU A 47 3.02 -1.39 -9.91
C GLU A 47 1.83 -0.89 -9.09
N LEU A 48 1.00 -1.80 -8.56
CA LEU A 48 -0.14 -1.45 -7.71
C LEU A 48 0.31 -1.12 -6.27
N LYS A 49 1.27 -1.87 -5.70
CA LYS A 49 1.76 -1.64 -4.32
C LYS A 49 2.53 -0.34 -4.16
N GLU A 50 3.21 0.16 -5.19
CA GLU A 50 3.86 1.48 -5.13
C GLU A 50 2.85 2.64 -4.92
N ASN A 51 1.55 2.41 -5.17
CA ASN A 51 0.48 3.40 -5.00
C ASN A 51 -0.49 3.09 -3.83
N ASP A 52 -0.18 2.11 -2.97
CA ASP A 52 -1.17 1.54 -2.02
C ASP A 52 -0.80 1.62 -0.53
N ASN A 53 0.26 2.32 -0.15
CA ASN A 53 0.37 2.72 1.25
C ASN A 53 -0.26 4.10 1.40
N SER A 54 -1.58 4.13 1.64
CA SER A 54 -2.23 5.38 2.06
C SER A 54 -1.48 5.94 3.27
N VAL A 55 -1.54 7.26 3.47
CA VAL A 55 -0.93 7.88 4.67
C VAL A 55 -1.48 7.21 5.94
N GLU A 56 -2.74 6.77 5.90
CA GLU A 56 -3.40 6.01 6.96
C GLU A 56 -2.74 4.64 7.20
N ASP A 57 -2.44 3.87 6.15
CA ASP A 57 -1.75 2.58 6.25
C ASP A 57 -0.31 2.73 6.73
N MET A 58 0.41 3.76 6.26
CA MET A 58 1.75 4.07 6.74
C MET A 58 1.77 4.33 8.25
N ILE A 59 0.81 5.13 8.75
CA ILE A 59 0.69 5.43 10.17
C ILE A 59 0.30 4.17 10.95
N TYR A 60 -0.67 3.39 10.45
CA TYR A 60 -1.15 2.17 11.10
C TYR A 60 -0.06 1.11 11.26
N ASN A 61 0.71 0.87 10.20
CA ASN A 61 1.81 -0.10 10.23
C ASN A 61 2.89 0.33 11.24
N LYS A 62 3.30 1.60 11.21
CA LYS A 62 4.30 2.12 12.15
C LYS A 62 3.82 2.14 13.61
N MET A 63 2.54 2.41 13.83
CA MET A 63 1.90 2.32 15.14
C MET A 63 2.01 0.90 15.69
N ASN A 64 1.75 -0.12 14.89
CA ASN A 64 1.84 -1.52 15.32
C ASN A 64 3.28 -1.97 15.60
N GLU A 65 4.24 -1.54 14.77
CA GLU A 65 5.67 -1.81 14.99
C GLU A 65 6.19 -1.25 16.31
N THR A 66 5.68 -0.09 16.72
CA THR A 66 6.14 0.65 17.91
C THR A 66 5.44 0.22 19.20
N LYS A 67 4.38 -0.59 19.12
CA LYS A 67 3.51 -0.96 20.25
C LYS A 67 4.25 -1.43 21.50
N ASN A 68 5.26 -2.27 21.33
CA ASN A 68 6.00 -2.86 22.45
C ASN A 68 7.42 -2.27 22.63
N SER A 69 7.92 -1.52 21.64
CA SER A 69 9.28 -1.00 21.60
C SER A 69 9.37 0.48 21.97
N ASN A 70 8.33 1.26 21.68
CA ASN A 70 8.23 2.68 22.02
C ASN A 70 6.74 3.07 22.27
N PRO A 71 6.24 2.88 23.50
CA PRO A 71 4.84 3.15 23.85
C PRO A 71 4.40 4.61 23.65
N ASP A 72 5.31 5.58 23.81
CA ASP A 72 5.02 7.00 23.58
C ASP A 72 4.77 7.27 22.08
N LEU A 73 5.68 6.78 21.22
CA LEU A 73 5.51 6.90 19.78
C LEU A 73 4.27 6.13 19.29
N HIS A 74 4.00 4.94 19.84
CA HIS A 74 2.78 4.19 19.56
C HIS A 74 1.52 5.03 19.86
N PHE A 75 1.46 5.66 21.03
CA PHE A 75 0.32 6.51 21.41
C PHE A 75 0.16 7.71 20.46
N ARG A 76 1.25 8.38 20.09
CA ARG A 76 1.21 9.51 19.14
C ARG A 76 0.72 9.09 17.76
N LEU A 77 1.21 7.96 17.25
CA LEU A 77 0.79 7.41 15.96
C LEU A 77 -0.68 6.94 15.99
N TYR A 78 -1.13 6.35 17.10
CA TYR A 78 -2.54 6.00 17.30
C TYR A 78 -3.45 7.23 17.26
N MET A 79 -3.07 8.30 17.95
CA MET A 79 -3.82 9.55 17.93
C MET A 79 -3.86 10.18 16.54
N LEU A 80 -2.74 10.10 15.80
CA LEU A 80 -2.66 10.60 14.43
C LEU A 80 -3.55 9.80 13.48
N TYR A 81 -3.50 8.47 13.57
CA TYR A 81 -4.36 7.55 12.84
C TYR A 81 -5.84 7.85 13.07
N ARG A 82 -6.28 7.98 14.32
CA ARG A 82 -7.69 8.30 14.65
C ARG A 82 -8.11 9.66 14.10
N LYS A 83 -7.24 10.67 14.11
CA LYS A 83 -7.56 11.99 13.54
C LYS A 83 -7.74 11.94 12.03
N LEU A 84 -6.88 11.21 11.32
CA LEU A 84 -6.97 11.04 9.87
C LEU A 84 -8.21 10.22 9.50
N SER A 85 -8.41 9.08 10.15
CA SER A 85 -9.54 8.16 9.92
C SER A 85 -10.90 8.79 10.26
N ASP A 86 -10.97 9.62 11.31
CA ASP A 86 -12.16 10.40 11.66
C ASP A 86 -12.36 11.64 10.74
N GLY A 87 -11.48 11.89 9.76
CA GLY A 87 -11.54 13.04 8.85
C GLY A 87 -11.29 14.41 9.50
N LYS A 88 -10.67 14.44 10.69
CA LYS A 88 -10.37 15.68 11.43
C LYS A 88 -9.15 16.43 10.88
N ILE A 89 -8.30 15.73 10.13
CA ILE A 89 -7.13 16.27 9.42
C ILE A 89 -7.06 15.64 8.01
N GLY A 90 -6.46 16.35 7.06
CA GLY A 90 -6.20 15.83 5.72
C GLY A 90 -4.91 15.01 5.64
N GLU A 91 -4.72 14.30 4.51
CA GLU A 91 -3.54 13.45 4.29
C GLU A 91 -2.21 14.21 4.37
N ASP A 92 -2.13 15.42 3.81
CA ASP A 92 -0.91 16.24 3.82
C ASP A 92 -0.50 16.64 5.26
N GLU A 93 -1.49 16.99 6.08
CA GLU A 93 -1.28 17.35 7.48
C GLU A 93 -0.85 16.12 8.28
N ALA A 94 -1.50 14.98 8.05
CA ALA A 94 -1.15 13.72 8.68
C ALA A 94 0.27 13.26 8.31
N LEU A 95 0.65 13.38 7.03
CA LEU A 95 1.98 13.01 6.54
C LEU A 95 3.08 13.89 7.16
N LYS A 96 2.82 15.19 7.33
CA LYS A 96 3.76 16.11 7.98
C LYS A 96 3.97 15.73 9.45
N ALA A 97 2.88 15.51 10.19
CA ALA A 97 2.94 15.10 11.59
C ALA A 97 3.66 13.74 11.76
N TYR A 98 3.36 12.77 10.89
CA TYR A 98 4.02 11.48 10.84
C TYR A 98 5.54 11.63 10.71
N LYS A 99 6.01 12.41 9.74
CA LYS A 99 7.44 12.68 9.53
C LYS A 99 8.10 13.32 10.76
N THR A 100 7.42 14.22 11.46
CA THR A 100 7.92 14.80 12.71
C THR A 100 8.05 13.76 13.81
N TYR A 101 7.09 12.85 13.96
CA TYR A 101 7.10 11.84 15.03
C TYR A 101 8.19 10.79 14.86
N ILE A 102 8.51 10.41 13.62
CA ILE A 102 9.56 9.42 13.34
C ILE A 102 10.98 10.00 13.31
N SER A 103 11.10 11.33 13.26
CA SER A 103 12.39 12.04 13.21
C SER A 103 12.88 12.49 14.59
N MET A 104 12.06 12.31 15.63
CA MET A 104 12.40 12.56 17.04
C MET A 104 12.87 11.27 17.70
#